data_AF-A0A9D7UI64-F1
#
_entry.id   AF-A0A9D7UI64-F1
#
_cell.length_a   1.000
_cell.length_b   1.000
_cell.length_c   1.000
_cell.angle_alpha   90.00
_cell.angle_beta   90.00
_cell.angle_gamma   90.00
#
_symmetry.space_group_name_H-M   'P 1'
#
loop_
_entity.id
_entity.type
_entity.pdbx_description
1 polymer ?
#
loop_
_entity_poly.entity_id
_entity_poly.type
_entity_poly.pdbx_seq_one_letter_code
_entity_poly.pdbx_strand_id
1 'polypeptide(L)'
;AFDTVLSVHSGAPGNTGNQIVCNDDFQAPERWSRVGFLAQPGMFYFVRVSGFSGAAGEFVLSARGTISCPGDADGDGVIGFADLNLLLSQFNSAGEGLAGDFDLDGDVDFADLNILLSAYNRPC
;
A
#
# COMPACT_ATOMS: atom_id res chain seq x y z
N ALA A 1 -22.87 10.95 -14.76
CA ALA A 1 -21.68 10.39 -14.09
C ALA A 1 -21.53 8.95 -14.54
N PHE A 2 -20.30 8.45 -14.73
CA PHE A 2 -20.04 7.05 -15.10
C PHE A 2 -20.09 6.20 -13.83
N ASP A 3 -20.93 5.16 -13.86
CA ASP A 3 -21.15 4.15 -12.82
C ASP A 3 -20.08 3.06 -12.97
N THR A 4 -18.99 3.17 -12.23
CA THR A 4 -17.78 2.35 -12.46
C THR A 4 -17.82 1.06 -11.66
N VAL A 5 -17.09 0.05 -12.13
CA VAL A 5 -16.63 -1.10 -11.36
C VAL A 5 -15.10 -1.13 -11.46
N LEU A 6 -14.40 -1.15 -10.33
CA LEU A 6 -12.94 -1.21 -10.26
C LEU A 6 -12.49 -2.57 -9.72
N SER A 7 -11.57 -3.23 -10.45
CA SER A 7 -10.95 -4.48 -10.00
C SER A 7 -9.44 -4.49 -10.22
N VAL A 8 -8.74 -5.25 -9.38
CA VAL A 8 -7.29 -5.49 -9.47
C VAL A 8 -7.06 -6.98 -9.70
N HIS A 9 -6.17 -7.30 -10.62
CA HIS A 9 -5.87 -8.67 -11.04
C HIS A 9 -4.37 -8.98 -10.99
N SER A 10 -4.03 -10.24 -10.71
CA SER A 10 -2.66 -10.77 -10.77
C SER A 10 -2.21 -11.17 -12.19
N GLY A 11 -3.09 -11.07 -13.19
CA GLY A 11 -2.77 -11.37 -14.58
C GLY A 11 -3.77 -10.78 -15.58
N ALA A 12 -3.45 -10.87 -16.87
CA ALA A 12 -4.27 -10.37 -17.97
C ALA A 12 -4.55 -11.48 -19.02
N PRO A 13 -5.78 -11.57 -19.58
CA PRO A 13 -6.96 -10.76 -19.23
C PRO A 13 -7.49 -11.08 -17.83
N GLY A 14 -8.07 -10.07 -17.17
CA GLY A 14 -8.67 -10.21 -15.85
C GLY A 14 -9.88 -11.13 -15.88
N ASN A 15 -9.93 -12.09 -14.96
CA ASN A 15 -11.01 -13.06 -14.77
C ASN A 15 -11.17 -13.38 -13.27
N THR A 16 -12.18 -14.17 -12.91
CA THR A 16 -12.46 -14.50 -11.50
C THR A 16 -11.31 -15.25 -10.81
N GLY A 17 -10.53 -16.05 -11.56
CA GLY A 17 -9.42 -16.83 -11.01
C GLY A 17 -8.15 -16.02 -10.71
N ASN A 18 -8.04 -14.80 -11.24
CA ASN A 18 -6.91 -13.91 -10.99
C ASN A 18 -7.32 -12.56 -10.37
N GLN A 19 -8.56 -12.44 -9.90
CA GLN A 19 -9.05 -11.24 -9.22
C GLN A 19 -8.55 -11.20 -7.78
N ILE A 20 -7.91 -10.08 -7.42
CA ILE A 20 -7.40 -9.82 -6.07
C ILE A 20 -8.46 -9.11 -5.24
N VAL A 21 -9.01 -8.02 -5.80
CA VAL A 21 -10.06 -7.21 -5.17
C VAL A 21 -10.95 -6.61 -6.24
N CYS A 22 -12.23 -6.44 -5.95
CA CYS A 22 -13.16 -5.69 -6.79
C CYS A 22 -14.13 -4.86 -5.94
N ASN A 23 -14.57 -3.72 -6.47
CA ASN A 23 -15.64 -2.94 -5.89
C ASN A 23 -16.41 -2.19 -6.99
N ASP A 24 -17.72 -2.08 -6.82
CA ASP A 24 -18.65 -1.38 -7.71
C ASP A 24 -18.90 0.03 -7.15
N ASP A 25 -19.52 0.11 -5.98
CA ASP A 25 -19.78 1.37 -5.28
C ASP A 25 -18.90 1.50 -4.04
N PHE A 26 -18.09 2.56 -3.95
CA PHE A 26 -17.34 2.83 -2.71
C PHE A 26 -18.26 3.19 -1.55
N GLN A 27 -19.26 4.03 -1.81
CA GLN A 27 -20.21 4.50 -0.81
C GLN A 27 -21.47 4.99 -1.52
N ALA A 28 -22.65 4.60 -1.04
CA ALA A 28 -23.91 5.19 -1.50
C ALA A 28 -24.08 6.61 -0.92
N PRO A 29 -24.61 7.58 -1.68
CA PRO A 29 -25.25 7.46 -3.01
C PRO A 29 -24.30 7.57 -4.21
N GLU A 30 -22.99 7.70 -3.98
CA GLU A 30 -22.00 7.79 -5.03
C GLU A 30 -21.85 6.46 -5.80
N ARG A 31 -21.50 6.57 -7.08
CA ARG A 31 -21.35 5.43 -8.01
C ARG A 31 -19.95 5.28 -8.58
N TRP A 32 -18.98 5.85 -7.89
CA TRP A 32 -17.57 5.68 -8.21
C TRP A 32 -16.99 4.59 -7.32
N SER A 33 -16.08 3.82 -7.89
CA SER A 33 -15.46 2.70 -7.21
C SER A 33 -14.15 3.10 -6.58
N ARG A 34 -13.80 2.40 -5.50
CA ARG A 34 -12.46 2.41 -4.92
C ARG A 34 -12.15 1.05 -4.32
N VAL A 35 -10.91 0.63 -4.47
CA VAL A 35 -10.35 -0.59 -3.90
C VAL A 35 -9.06 -0.25 -3.14
N GLY A 36 -8.74 -1.06 -2.15
CA GLY A 36 -7.44 -1.06 -1.49
C GLY A 36 -6.93 -2.51 -1.40
N PHE A 37 -5.63 -2.70 -1.60
CA PHE A 37 -4.99 -4.01 -1.47
C PHE A 37 -3.51 -3.82 -1.09
N LEU A 38 -2.92 -4.83 -0.47
CA LEU A 38 -1.48 -4.87 -0.20
C LEU A 38 -0.74 -5.35 -1.45
N ALA A 39 -0.01 -4.44 -2.09
CA ALA A 39 0.86 -4.78 -3.21
C ALA A 39 2.17 -5.39 -2.69
N GLN A 40 2.63 -6.47 -3.29
CA GLN A 40 3.91 -7.08 -2.97
C GLN A 40 5.03 -6.44 -3.80
N PRO A 41 6.19 -6.14 -3.21
CA PRO A 41 7.35 -5.64 -3.94
C PRO A 41 7.72 -6.53 -5.13
N GLY A 42 8.05 -5.91 -6.27
CA GLY A 42 8.46 -6.60 -7.49
C GLY A 42 7.32 -7.32 -8.26
N MET A 43 6.08 -7.25 -7.79
CA MET A 43 4.93 -7.86 -8.48
C MET A 43 4.18 -6.85 -9.36
N PHE A 44 3.79 -7.28 -10.56
CA PHE A 44 2.93 -6.51 -11.44
C PHE A 44 1.46 -6.82 -11.22
N TYR A 45 0.63 -5.78 -11.21
CA TYR A 45 -0.82 -5.87 -11.07
C TYR A 45 -1.53 -5.19 -12.23
N PHE A 46 -2.67 -5.74 -12.63
CA PHE A 46 -3.51 -5.21 -13.69
C PHE A 46 -4.76 -4.59 -13.09
N VAL A 47 -4.99 -3.30 -13.31
CA VAL A 47 -6.18 -2.60 -12.86
C VAL A 47 -7.18 -2.53 -14.02
N ARG A 48 -8.41 -2.95 -13.77
CA ARG A 48 -9.52 -2.87 -14.73
C ARG A 48 -10.57 -1.88 -14.22
N VAL A 49 -10.91 -0.92 -15.06
CA VAL A 49 -12.09 -0.07 -14.92
C VAL A 49 -13.15 -0.58 -15.90
N SER A 50 -14.33 -0.88 -15.40
CA SER A 50 -15.51 -1.26 -16.18
C SER A 50 -16.73 -0.48 -15.70
N GLY A 51 -17.90 -0.72 -16.29
CA GLY A 51 -19.13 -0.09 -15.85
C GLY A 51 -20.17 -1.08 -15.35
N PHE A 52 -20.90 -0.69 -14.31
CA PHE A 52 -22.03 -1.46 -13.80
C PHE A 52 -23.07 -1.68 -14.91
N SER A 53 -23.55 -2.92 -15.07
CA SER A 53 -24.57 -3.30 -16.06
C SER A 53 -24.28 -2.82 -17.50
N GLY A 54 -23.00 -2.74 -17.88
CA GLY A 54 -22.58 -2.30 -19.22
C GLY A 54 -22.54 -0.78 -19.40
N ALA A 55 -22.61 0.00 -18.32
CA ALA A 55 -22.35 1.44 -18.36
C ALA A 55 -20.98 1.73 -19.00
N ALA A 56 -20.87 2.88 -19.67
CA ALA A 56 -19.64 3.35 -20.26
C ALA A 56 -19.58 4.88 -20.18
N GLY A 57 -18.36 5.42 -20.11
CA GLY A 57 -18.13 6.85 -20.10
C GLY A 57 -16.67 7.19 -19.86
N GLU A 58 -16.37 8.48 -19.92
CA GLU A 58 -15.07 9.03 -19.52
C GLU A 58 -14.82 8.77 -18.03
N PHE A 59 -13.57 8.48 -17.67
CA PHE A 59 -13.16 8.31 -16.28
C PHE A 59 -11.77 8.89 -16.03
N VAL A 60 -11.50 9.17 -14.75
CA VAL A 60 -10.16 9.45 -14.25
C VAL A 60 -9.83 8.37 -13.23
N LEU A 61 -8.73 7.66 -13.45
CA LEU A 61 -8.18 6.72 -12.48
C LEU A 61 -7.13 7.45 -11.64
N SER A 62 -7.35 7.51 -10.33
CA SER A 62 -6.38 8.00 -9.35
C SER A 62 -5.88 6.83 -8.52
N ALA A 63 -4.56 6.66 -8.46
CA ALA A 63 -3.92 5.63 -7.67
C ALA A 63 -2.95 6.29 -6.68
N ARG A 64 -2.98 5.81 -5.44
CA ARG A 64 -2.03 6.16 -4.39
C ARG A 64 -1.59 4.87 -3.75
N GLY A 65 -0.28 4.71 -3.57
CA GLY A 65 0.30 3.66 -2.77
C GLY A 65 1.21 4.33 -1.74
N THR A 66 1.22 3.78 -0.54
CA THR A 66 2.35 3.95 0.37
C THR A 66 3.20 2.71 0.17
N ILE A 67 4.46 2.88 -0.21
CA ILE A 67 5.42 1.78 -0.10
C ILE A 67 5.61 1.60 1.40
N SER A 68 5.00 0.55 1.95
CA SER A 68 5.36 0.07 3.27
C SER A 68 6.67 -0.68 3.07
N CYS A 69 7.77 0.00 3.35
CA CYS A 69 9.05 -0.62 3.62
C CYS A 69 9.31 -0.50 5.11
N PRO A 70 8.75 -1.42 5.92
CA PRO A 70 9.08 -1.43 7.35
C PRO A 70 10.60 -1.57 7.48
N GLY A 71 11.25 -0.61 8.12
CA GLY A 71 12.71 -0.50 8.20
C GLY A 71 13.35 0.64 7.39
N ASP A 72 12.64 1.25 6.42
CA ASP A 72 13.09 2.43 5.66
C ASP A 72 12.46 3.69 6.28
N ALA A 73 13.11 4.22 7.32
CA ALA A 73 12.63 5.35 8.11
C ALA A 73 12.84 6.70 7.42
N ASP A 74 13.86 6.85 6.56
CA ASP A 74 14.09 8.09 5.82
C ASP A 74 13.43 8.13 4.43
N GLY A 75 12.95 6.99 3.94
CA GLY A 75 12.23 6.85 2.68
C GLY A 75 13.16 6.92 1.46
N ASP A 76 14.45 6.63 1.62
CA ASP A 76 15.43 6.64 0.53
C ASP A 76 15.38 5.38 -0.36
N GLY A 77 14.57 4.39 0.04
CA GLY A 77 14.37 3.14 -0.68
C GLY A 77 15.41 2.07 -0.33
N VAL A 78 16.20 2.24 0.73
CA VAL A 78 17.16 1.24 1.22
C VAL A 78 17.11 1.13 2.73
N ILE A 79 16.88 -0.08 3.24
CA ILE A 79 16.90 -0.33 4.69
C ILE A 79 18.37 -0.41 5.15
N GLY A 80 18.88 0.62 5.81
CA GLY A 80 20.31 0.78 6.06
C GLY A 80 20.69 1.57 7.32
N PHE A 81 21.89 2.14 7.28
CA PHE A 81 22.46 2.85 8.43
C PHE A 81 21.71 4.15 8.75
N ALA A 82 21.19 4.84 7.73
CA ALA A 82 20.41 6.06 7.93
C ALA A 82 19.14 5.77 8.72
N ASP A 83 18.44 4.69 8.38
CA ASP A 83 17.22 4.25 9.08
C ASP A 83 17.51 3.78 10.49
N LEU A 84 18.59 3.02 10.68
CA LEU A 84 18.99 2.57 12.01
C LEU A 84 19.28 3.77 12.91
N ASN A 85 19.95 4.78 12.38
CA ASN A 85 20.24 6.00 13.13
C ASN A 85 18.96 6.80 13.45
N LEU A 86 17.98 6.83 12.54
CA LEU A 86 16.67 7.45 12.80
C LEU A 86 15.89 6.69 13.88
N LEU A 87 15.77 5.37 13.76
CA LEU A 87 15.12 4.53 14.77
C LEU A 87 15.78 4.73 16.15
N LEU A 88 17.12 4.68 16.21
CA LEU A 88 17.84 4.88 17.47
C LEU A 88 17.66 6.28 18.06
N SER A 89 17.42 7.30 17.23
CA SER A 89 17.11 8.65 17.70
C SER A 89 15.72 8.77 18.36
N GLN A 90 14.83 7.82 18.08
CA GLN A 90 13.46 7.75 18.62
C GLN A 90 13.27 6.57 19.58
N PHE A 91 14.30 5.78 19.86
CA PHE A 91 14.17 4.57 20.67
C PHE A 91 13.60 4.86 22.07
N ASN A 92 12.66 4.02 22.51
CA ASN A 92 11.87 4.17 23.73
C ASN A 92 11.04 5.48 23.78
N SER A 93 10.64 5.99 22.61
CA SER A 93 9.63 7.05 22.46
C SER A 93 8.28 6.44 22.11
N ALA A 94 7.19 7.10 22.50
CA ALA A 94 5.83 6.72 22.15
C ALA A 94 5.05 7.92 21.62
N GLY A 95 4.17 7.69 20.65
CA GLY A 95 3.36 8.74 20.02
C GLY A 95 3.16 8.53 18.52
N GLU A 96 2.28 9.35 17.95
CA GLU A 96 1.91 9.27 16.53
C GLU A 96 3.04 9.77 15.62
N GLY A 97 3.26 9.09 14.50
CA GLY A 97 4.15 9.56 13.43
C GLY A 97 5.65 9.46 13.74
N LEU A 98 6.04 8.52 14.60
CA LEU A 98 7.44 8.17 14.80
C LEU A 98 7.94 7.45 13.54
N ALA A 99 9.08 7.90 13.01
CA ALA A 99 9.66 7.34 11.78
C ALA A 99 10.26 5.95 12.02
N GLY A 100 10.65 5.67 13.27
CA GLY A 100 11.14 4.37 13.70
C GLY A 100 10.07 3.38 14.16
N ASP A 101 8.77 3.74 14.15
CA ASP A 101 7.66 2.83 14.51
C ASP A 101 7.21 2.10 13.23
N PHE A 102 7.73 0.89 13.04
CA PHE A 102 7.61 0.11 11.83
C PHE A 102 6.51 -0.96 11.89
N ASP A 103 6.09 -1.41 13.07
CA ASP A 103 4.90 -2.27 13.22
C ASP A 103 3.61 -1.52 13.60
N LEU A 104 3.69 -0.20 13.78
CA LEU A 104 2.58 0.71 14.01
C LEU A 104 1.85 0.43 15.33
N ASP A 105 2.57 0.01 16.36
CA ASP A 105 2.01 -0.25 17.68
C ASP A 105 1.98 1.00 18.60
N GLY A 106 2.58 2.10 18.14
CA GLY A 106 2.54 3.41 18.78
C GLY A 106 3.76 3.73 19.66
N ASP A 107 4.76 2.86 19.70
CA ASP A 107 6.07 3.18 20.27
C ASP A 107 7.23 2.75 19.34
N VAL A 108 8.46 3.08 19.75
CA VAL A 108 9.68 2.70 19.03
C VAL A 108 10.53 1.86 19.97
N ASP A 109 10.57 0.55 19.76
CA ASP A 109 11.21 -0.37 20.67
C ASP A 109 12.00 -1.50 19.96
N PHE A 110 12.21 -2.62 20.66
CA PHE A 110 12.93 -3.76 20.08
C PHE A 110 12.17 -4.47 18.96
N ALA A 111 10.85 -4.36 18.89
CA ALA A 111 10.03 -4.87 17.80
C ALA A 111 10.41 -4.18 16.48
N ASP A 112 10.51 -2.86 16.49
CA ASP A 112 10.93 -2.07 15.32
C ASP A 112 12.38 -2.34 14.92
N LEU A 113 13.26 -2.43 15.92
CA LEU A 113 14.66 -2.74 15.65
C LEU A 113 14.79 -4.12 14.99
N ASN A 114 14.00 -5.10 15.42
CA ASN A 114 13.98 -6.42 14.79
C ASN A 114 13.46 -6.36 13.35
N ILE A 115 12.46 -5.52 13.07
CA ILE A 115 11.94 -5.31 11.72
C ILE A 115 13.03 -4.77 10.80
N LEU A 116 13.69 -3.68 11.20
CA LEU A 116 14.78 -3.08 10.43
C LEU A 116 15.93 -4.07 10.20
N LEU A 117 16.37 -4.77 11.26
CA LEU A 117 17.49 -5.70 11.17
C LEU A 117 17.15 -6.95 10.34
N SER A 118 15.88 -7.34 10.23
CA SER A 118 15.45 -8.47 9.41
C SER A 118 15.69 -8.24 7.90
N ALA A 119 15.79 -6.98 7.49
CA ALA A 119 15.94 -6.56 6.11
C ALA A 119 17.14 -5.63 5.86
N TYR A 120 18.09 -5.54 6.81
CA TYR A 120 19.24 -4.64 6.72
C TYR A 120 20.07 -4.84 5.44
N ASN A 121 20.46 -3.71 4.82
CA ASN A 121 21.19 -3.61 3.56
C ASN A 121 20.42 -4.20 2.36
N ARG A 122 19.09 -4.07 2.35
CA ARG A 122 18.22 -4.47 1.23
C ARG A 122 17.49 -3.25 0.66
N PRO A 123 17.33 -3.18 -0.67
CA PRO A 123 16.48 -2.19 -1.28
C PRO A 123 14.99 -2.52 -1.09
N CYS A 124 14.22 -1.45 -1.16
CA CYS A 124 12.81 -1.39 -1.51
C CYS A 124 12.64 -1.35 -3.05
#